data_AF-A0A957FTM2-F1
#
_entry.id   AF-A0A957FTM2-F1
#
_cell.length_a   1.000
_cell.length_b   1.000
_cell.length_c   1.000
_cell.angle_alpha   90.00
_cell.angle_beta   90.00
_cell.angle_gamma   90.00
#
_symmetry.space_group_name_H-M   'P 1'
#
loop_
_entity.id
_entity.type
_entity.pdbx_description
1 polymer ?
#
loop_
_entity_poly.entity_id
_entity_poly.type
_entity_poly.pdbx_seq_one_letter_code
_entity_poly.pdbx_strand_id
1 'polypeptide(L)'
;MRITLIALLLLILLAGCASPSPANPPIATPAGAVPITDADGSVISSQPGSGWVMVSGVDDHGLIVEHELNVTAAAGVDGSIIAQIHTGSAVVVQEIRQIGPQALRRYYHIEALDGTTGWISDYYIRRVVYLFNENGTSVILTTAPGNGAATSLPNVSPVTILDPTDENWWQVQAVEQDLTGWVASEFVKESPEPEFLLNQQHDHEE
;
A
#
# COMPACT_ATOMS: atom_id res chain seq x y z
N MET A 1 -29.66 52.47 -40.05
CA MET A 1 -28.18 52.30 -40.12
C MET A 1 -27.69 52.19 -38.70
N ARG A 2 -26.99 51.09 -38.34
CA ARG A 2 -26.72 50.62 -36.94
C ARG A 2 -28.02 50.13 -36.24
N ILE A 3 -28.15 48.99 -35.53
CA ILE A 3 -27.26 48.03 -34.82
C ILE A 3 -26.77 48.58 -33.46
N THR A 4 -26.89 47.90 -32.30
CA THR A 4 -27.40 46.53 -31.99
C THR A 4 -28.83 46.56 -31.35
N LEU A 5 -29.24 46.06 -30.16
CA LEU A 5 -28.58 45.35 -29.03
C LEU A 5 -29.55 44.46 -28.20
N ILE A 6 -29.10 43.22 -27.95
CA ILE A 6 -29.30 42.27 -26.81
C ILE A 6 -30.16 42.82 -25.63
N ALA A 7 -31.38 42.33 -25.37
CA ALA A 7 -31.80 41.03 -24.78
C ALA A 7 -31.45 40.86 -23.28
N LEU A 8 -32.47 40.89 -22.40
CA LEU A 8 -32.32 40.79 -20.95
C LEU A 8 -32.12 39.32 -20.53
N LEU A 9 -30.96 39.01 -19.95
CA LEU A 9 -30.55 37.64 -19.63
C LEU A 9 -31.25 37.10 -18.36
N LEU A 10 -31.91 35.95 -18.47
CA LEU A 10 -32.48 35.25 -17.32
C LEU A 10 -31.37 34.50 -16.56
N LEU A 11 -30.90 35.07 -15.45
CA LEU A 11 -29.80 34.52 -14.66
C LEU A 11 -30.27 33.32 -13.80
N ILE A 12 -30.31 32.13 -14.40
CA ILE A 12 -30.55 30.87 -13.68
C ILE A 12 -29.32 30.57 -12.81
N LEU A 13 -29.51 30.49 -11.50
CA LEU A 13 -28.49 29.98 -10.58
C LEU A 13 -28.30 28.48 -10.81
N LEU A 14 -27.26 28.10 -11.56
CA LEU A 14 -26.69 26.76 -11.51
C LEU A 14 -25.94 26.59 -10.19
N ALA A 15 -26.70 26.40 -9.11
CA ALA A 15 -26.19 25.87 -7.86
C ALA A 15 -25.81 24.39 -8.09
N GLY A 16 -24.60 24.18 -8.60
CA GLY A 16 -24.03 22.85 -8.78
C GLY A 16 -23.87 22.19 -7.43
N CYS A 17 -24.82 21.33 -7.05
CA CYS A 17 -24.67 20.41 -5.95
C CYS A 17 -23.56 19.41 -6.32
N ALA A 18 -22.32 19.75 -5.96
CA ALA A 18 -21.27 18.75 -5.84
C ALA A 18 -21.71 17.75 -4.77
N SER A 19 -22.26 16.62 -5.20
CA SER A 19 -22.47 15.49 -4.31
C SER A 19 -21.12 15.16 -3.68
N PRO A 20 -21.02 15.05 -2.33
CA PRO A 20 -19.82 14.47 -1.75
C PRO A 20 -19.67 13.07 -2.32
N SER A 21 -18.47 12.70 -2.77
CA SER A 21 -18.16 11.31 -3.10
C SER A 21 -18.54 10.45 -1.89
N PRO A 22 -19.15 9.27 -2.07
CA PRO A 22 -19.28 8.34 -0.96
C PRO A 22 -17.86 8.06 -0.45
N ALA A 23 -17.61 8.37 0.83
CA ALA A 23 -16.37 7.93 1.45
C ALA A 23 -16.39 6.40 1.46
N ASN A 24 -15.34 5.78 0.91
CA ASN A 24 -15.14 4.34 1.11
C ASN A 24 -15.16 4.06 2.63
N PRO A 25 -15.72 2.93 3.07
CA PRO A 25 -15.61 2.55 4.48
C PRO A 25 -14.11 2.46 4.84
N PRO A 26 -13.69 2.95 6.02
CA PRO A 26 -12.31 2.84 6.43
C PRO A 26 -11.93 1.36 6.54
N ILE A 27 -10.78 1.00 5.96
CA ILE A 27 -10.27 -0.37 5.96
C ILE A 27 -10.15 -0.90 7.38
N ALA A 28 -10.49 -2.17 7.54
CA ALA A 28 -10.35 -2.88 8.80
C ALA A 28 -8.87 -3.23 9.04
N THR A 29 -8.08 -2.27 9.51
CA THR A 29 -6.69 -2.52 9.94
C THR A 29 -6.70 -3.64 10.99
N PRO A 30 -5.83 -4.67 10.85
CA PRO A 30 -5.67 -5.70 11.88
C PRO A 30 -5.43 -5.04 13.24
N ALA A 31 -6.19 -5.47 14.25
CA ALA A 31 -6.14 -4.90 15.59
C ALA A 31 -4.91 -5.41 16.36
N GLY A 32 -3.72 -5.06 15.88
CA GLY A 32 -2.43 -5.60 16.31
C GLY A 32 -1.88 -6.62 15.32
N ALA A 33 -1.42 -7.76 15.83
CA ALA A 33 -0.62 -8.71 15.05
C ALA A 33 -1.44 -9.46 13.98
N VAL A 34 -0.86 -9.62 12.79
CA VAL A 34 -1.42 -10.39 11.68
C VAL A 34 -1.33 -11.89 12.00
N PRO A 35 -2.43 -12.67 11.97
CA PRO A 35 -2.38 -14.09 12.23
C PRO A 35 -1.61 -14.85 11.14
N ILE A 36 -0.79 -15.80 11.57
CA ILE A 36 -0.09 -16.75 10.70
C ILE A 36 -0.76 -18.11 10.89
N THR A 37 -1.19 -18.75 9.80
CA THR A 37 -1.89 -20.04 9.85
C THR A 37 -1.16 -21.15 9.11
N ASP A 38 -1.49 -22.39 9.46
CA ASP A 38 -1.26 -23.55 8.60
C ASP A 38 -2.24 -23.59 7.41
N ALA A 39 -2.10 -24.61 6.56
CA ALA A 39 -2.91 -24.78 5.35
C ALA A 39 -4.40 -25.04 5.64
N ASP A 40 -4.73 -25.60 6.81
CA ASP A 40 -6.10 -25.84 7.26
C ASP A 40 -6.76 -24.58 7.87
N GLY A 41 -5.98 -23.50 8.05
CA GLY A 41 -6.43 -22.22 8.62
C GLY A 41 -6.30 -22.14 10.15
N SER A 42 -5.59 -23.07 10.79
CA SER A 42 -5.33 -23.00 12.23
C SER A 42 -4.23 -21.98 12.51
N VAL A 43 -4.48 -21.04 13.43
CA VAL A 43 -3.47 -20.04 13.84
C VAL A 43 -2.32 -20.75 14.57
N ILE A 44 -1.12 -20.65 14.01
CA ILE A 44 0.12 -21.25 14.54
C ILE A 44 1.05 -20.21 15.18
N SER A 45 0.97 -18.95 14.76
CA SER A 45 1.71 -17.81 15.34
C SER A 45 1.08 -16.47 14.90
N SER A 46 1.69 -15.34 15.26
CA SER A 46 1.22 -14.01 14.86
C SER A 46 2.38 -13.05 14.59
N GLN A 47 2.30 -12.32 13.49
CA GLN A 47 3.29 -11.32 13.06
C GLN A 47 2.99 -9.94 13.68
N PRO A 48 3.89 -9.35 14.48
CA PRO A 48 3.73 -7.97 14.95
C PRO A 48 3.91 -6.94 13.82
N GLY A 49 3.27 -5.79 13.94
CA GLY A 49 3.37 -4.67 13.00
C GLY A 49 2.01 -4.07 12.65
N SER A 50 1.99 -3.17 11.67
CA SER A 50 0.78 -2.52 11.13
C SER A 50 -0.02 -3.43 10.18
N GLY A 51 0.61 -4.48 9.65
CA GLY A 51 0.07 -5.31 8.57
C GLY A 51 0.10 -4.66 7.19
N TRP A 52 0.41 -3.37 7.07
CA TRP A 52 0.49 -2.69 5.77
C TRP A 52 1.76 -3.06 5.00
N VAL A 53 1.59 -3.29 3.71
CA VAL A 53 2.63 -3.64 2.74
C VAL A 53 2.32 -3.02 1.38
N MET A 54 3.32 -2.93 0.51
CA MET A 54 3.10 -2.62 -0.91
C MET A 54 3.04 -3.91 -1.72
N VAL A 55 2.10 -3.96 -2.67
CA VAL A 55 2.02 -4.98 -3.71
C VAL A 55 2.90 -4.55 -4.88
N SER A 56 3.80 -5.43 -5.33
CA SER A 56 4.89 -5.11 -6.26
C SER A 56 5.07 -6.20 -7.30
N GLY A 57 5.05 -5.81 -8.57
CA GLY A 57 5.45 -6.63 -9.71
C GLY A 57 6.88 -6.37 -10.17
N VAL A 58 7.73 -5.84 -9.28
CA VAL A 58 9.17 -5.61 -9.51
C VAL A 58 9.97 -6.86 -9.19
N ASP A 59 10.81 -7.29 -10.13
CA ASP A 59 11.71 -8.44 -9.97
C ASP A 59 12.97 -8.12 -9.14
N ASP A 60 13.78 -9.16 -8.86
CA ASP A 60 15.01 -9.06 -8.07
C ASP A 60 16.10 -8.17 -8.72
N HIS A 61 15.88 -7.65 -9.94
CA HIS A 61 16.76 -6.72 -10.65
C HIS A 61 16.23 -5.27 -10.64
N GLY A 62 15.06 -5.01 -10.06
CA GLY A 62 14.42 -3.69 -10.07
C GLY A 62 13.61 -3.38 -11.33
N LEU A 63 13.21 -4.38 -12.10
CA LEU A 63 12.38 -4.22 -13.30
C LEU A 63 10.93 -4.57 -13.01
N ILE A 64 9.99 -3.66 -13.33
CA ILE A 64 8.55 -3.98 -13.34
C ILE A 64 8.29 -5.00 -14.46
N VAL A 65 8.10 -6.26 -14.08
CA VAL A 65 7.74 -7.35 -15.01
C VAL A 65 6.22 -7.51 -15.12
N GLU A 66 5.48 -7.19 -14.06
CA GLU A 66 4.01 -7.32 -14.00
C GLU A 66 3.41 -5.99 -13.49
N HIS A 67 2.50 -5.38 -14.26
CA HIS A 67 1.86 -4.10 -13.90
C HIS A 67 0.54 -4.30 -13.14
N GLU A 68 -0.14 -5.43 -13.41
CA GLU A 68 -1.38 -5.87 -12.77
C GLU A 68 -1.14 -7.28 -12.23
N LEU A 69 -1.53 -7.52 -10.98
CA LEU A 69 -1.24 -8.72 -10.22
C LEU A 69 -2.52 -9.43 -9.81
N ASN A 70 -2.55 -10.75 -9.96
CA ASN A 70 -3.76 -11.55 -9.78
C ASN A 70 -4.05 -11.82 -8.30
N VAL A 71 -5.27 -11.49 -7.87
CA VAL A 71 -5.80 -11.81 -6.54
C VAL A 71 -6.75 -13.01 -6.67
N THR A 72 -6.55 -14.05 -5.85
CA THR A 72 -7.27 -15.33 -5.96
C THR A 72 -8.25 -15.57 -4.80
N ALA A 73 -9.27 -16.39 -5.05
CA ALA A 73 -10.29 -16.78 -4.07
C ALA A 73 -9.76 -17.66 -2.93
N ALA A 74 -8.59 -18.27 -3.09
CA ALA A 74 -8.00 -19.18 -2.13
C ALA A 74 -6.47 -19.16 -2.21
N ALA A 75 -5.83 -19.26 -1.04
CA ALA A 75 -4.38 -19.45 -0.92
C ALA A 75 -3.92 -20.71 -1.67
N GLY A 76 -2.91 -20.58 -2.54
CA GLY A 76 -2.41 -21.67 -3.39
C GLY A 76 -2.37 -21.29 -4.87
N VAL A 77 -1.71 -22.13 -5.68
CA VAL A 77 -1.60 -21.92 -7.14
C VAL A 77 -2.86 -22.27 -7.92
N ASP A 78 -3.75 -23.07 -7.32
CA ASP A 78 -5.02 -23.52 -7.91
C ASP A 78 -6.20 -22.60 -7.57
N GLY A 79 -5.94 -21.49 -6.85
CA GLY A 79 -6.96 -20.49 -6.51
C GLY A 79 -7.46 -19.77 -7.76
N SER A 80 -8.77 -19.73 -7.98
CA SER A 80 -9.37 -18.99 -9.09
C SER A 80 -9.16 -17.49 -8.91
N ILE A 81 -8.73 -16.79 -9.97
CA ILE A 81 -8.58 -15.33 -9.99
C ILE A 81 -9.95 -14.67 -9.82
N ILE A 82 -10.05 -13.70 -8.92
CA ILE A 82 -11.28 -12.95 -8.60
C ILE A 82 -11.15 -11.44 -8.83
N ALA A 83 -9.92 -10.90 -8.75
CA ALA A 83 -9.61 -9.50 -9.01
C ALA A 83 -8.16 -9.36 -9.50
N GLN A 84 -7.82 -8.15 -9.94
CA GLN A 84 -6.45 -7.76 -10.25
C GLN A 84 -6.15 -6.43 -9.54
N ILE A 85 -4.91 -6.26 -9.09
CA ILE A 85 -4.43 -5.07 -8.38
C ILE A 85 -3.18 -4.53 -9.05
N HIS A 86 -3.02 -3.21 -9.11
CA HIS A 86 -1.85 -2.58 -9.72
C HIS A 86 -0.59 -2.74 -8.86
N THR A 87 0.58 -2.81 -9.49
CA THR A 87 1.87 -2.63 -8.79
C THR A 87 1.94 -1.24 -8.17
N GLY A 88 2.59 -1.13 -7.01
CA GLY A 88 2.66 0.09 -6.21
C GLY A 88 1.46 0.30 -5.27
N SER A 89 0.41 -0.52 -5.35
CA SER A 89 -0.74 -0.41 -4.43
C SER A 89 -0.37 -0.77 -2.99
N ALA A 90 -0.75 0.08 -2.03
CA ALA A 90 -0.71 -0.24 -0.60
C ALA A 90 -1.91 -1.14 -0.22
N VAL A 91 -1.65 -2.20 0.53
CA VAL A 91 -2.67 -3.15 1.02
C VAL A 91 -2.40 -3.55 2.46
N VAL A 92 -3.43 -3.90 3.22
CA VAL A 92 -3.28 -4.44 4.57
C VAL A 92 -3.39 -5.96 4.55
N VAL A 93 -2.48 -6.65 5.22
CA VAL A 93 -2.44 -8.10 5.32
C VAL A 93 -3.29 -8.55 6.51
N GLN A 94 -4.33 -9.31 6.24
CA GLN A 94 -5.27 -9.83 7.24
C GLN A 94 -4.92 -11.24 7.74
N GLU A 95 -4.22 -12.03 6.92
CA GLU A 95 -3.78 -13.39 7.25
C GLU A 95 -2.51 -13.76 6.45
N ILE A 96 -1.57 -14.49 7.06
CA ILE A 96 -0.43 -15.11 6.36
C ILE A 96 -0.59 -16.63 6.43
N ARG A 97 -1.04 -17.26 5.34
CA ARG A 97 -1.25 -18.71 5.27
C ARG A 97 -0.03 -19.44 4.73
N GLN A 98 0.49 -20.38 5.51
CA GLN A 98 1.60 -21.25 5.14
C GLN A 98 1.09 -22.53 4.46
N ILE A 99 1.61 -22.84 3.27
CA ILE A 99 1.12 -23.94 2.42
C ILE A 99 2.26 -24.83 1.94
N GLY A 100 1.97 -26.13 1.87
CA GLY A 100 2.86 -27.15 1.33
C GLY A 100 3.85 -27.72 2.36
N PRO A 101 4.74 -28.63 1.93
CA PRO A 101 5.71 -29.24 2.82
C PRO A 101 6.62 -28.16 3.44
N GLN A 102 6.85 -28.27 4.75
CA GLN A 102 7.72 -27.36 5.52
C GLN A 102 7.36 -25.87 5.41
N ALA A 103 6.10 -25.52 5.15
CA ALA A 103 5.63 -24.13 5.07
C ALA A 103 6.34 -23.25 4.01
N LEU A 104 6.98 -23.87 3.01
CA LEU A 104 7.86 -23.20 2.04
C LEU A 104 7.14 -22.31 1.00
N ARG A 105 5.81 -22.22 1.05
CA ARG A 105 5.01 -21.25 0.28
C ARG A 105 4.11 -20.49 1.21
N ARG A 106 3.98 -19.18 0.98
CA ARG A 106 3.16 -18.29 1.82
C ARG A 106 2.23 -17.48 0.93
N TYR A 107 0.97 -17.40 1.34
CA TYR A 107 -0.03 -16.56 0.70
C TYR A 107 -0.55 -15.57 1.72
N TYR A 108 -0.78 -14.35 1.25
CA TYR A 108 -1.18 -13.22 2.08
C TYR A 108 -2.63 -12.91 1.73
N HIS A 109 -3.54 -12.97 2.71
CA HIS A 109 -4.90 -12.44 2.53
C HIS A 109 -4.82 -10.92 2.68
N ILE A 110 -5.28 -10.19 1.67
CA ILE A 110 -5.13 -8.74 1.59
C ILE A 110 -6.48 -8.03 1.53
N GLU A 111 -6.50 -6.75 1.94
CA GLU A 111 -7.55 -5.78 1.64
C GLU A 111 -6.89 -4.49 1.15
N ALA A 112 -7.29 -4.01 -0.03
CA ALA A 112 -6.77 -2.82 -0.71
C ALA A 112 -7.76 -1.64 -0.61
N LEU A 113 -7.28 -0.40 -0.80
CA LEU A 113 -8.02 0.86 -0.56
C LEU A 113 -9.35 1.03 -1.34
N ASP A 114 -9.53 0.26 -2.41
CA ASP A 114 -10.75 0.17 -3.22
C ASP A 114 -11.78 -0.85 -2.69
N GLY A 115 -11.41 -1.66 -1.69
CA GLY A 115 -12.16 -2.80 -1.17
C GLY A 115 -11.82 -4.14 -1.84
N THR A 116 -10.83 -4.21 -2.74
CA THR A 116 -10.38 -5.47 -3.34
C THR A 116 -9.73 -6.35 -2.28
N THR A 117 -10.22 -7.59 -2.15
CA THR A 117 -9.77 -8.56 -1.14
C THR A 117 -9.64 -9.96 -1.70
N GLY A 118 -8.75 -10.75 -1.11
CA GLY A 118 -8.44 -12.13 -1.49
C GLY A 118 -6.97 -12.46 -1.26
N TRP A 119 -6.47 -13.48 -1.95
CA TRP A 119 -5.13 -14.03 -1.73
C TRP A 119 -4.13 -13.61 -2.81
N ILE A 120 -2.90 -13.31 -2.39
CA ILE A 120 -1.74 -13.07 -3.27
C ILE A 120 -0.52 -13.85 -2.77
N SER A 121 0.40 -14.22 -3.67
CA SER A 121 1.65 -14.90 -3.29
C SER A 121 2.59 -13.92 -2.59
N ASP A 122 3.33 -14.40 -1.59
CA ASP A 122 4.34 -13.63 -0.87
C ASP A 122 5.40 -12.96 -1.75
N TYR A 123 5.78 -13.59 -2.87
CA TYR A 123 6.67 -13.04 -3.90
C TYR A 123 6.33 -11.60 -4.32
N TYR A 124 5.04 -11.24 -4.34
CA TYR A 124 4.56 -9.91 -4.76
C TYR A 124 4.43 -8.91 -3.61
N ILE A 125 4.84 -9.26 -2.39
CA ILE A 125 4.73 -8.41 -1.20
C ILE A 125 6.05 -7.72 -0.89
N ARG A 126 5.99 -6.43 -0.52
CA ARG A 126 7.11 -5.63 -0.01
C ARG A 126 6.72 -4.97 1.31
N ARG A 127 7.34 -5.41 2.42
CA ARG A 127 7.28 -4.77 3.75
C ARG A 127 8.00 -3.43 3.74
N VAL A 128 9.17 -3.41 3.11
CA VAL A 128 10.01 -2.22 2.97
C VAL A 128 9.90 -1.70 1.55
N VAL A 129 9.76 -0.39 1.45
CA VAL A 129 9.66 0.42 0.23
C VAL A 129 10.66 1.58 0.38
N TYR A 130 11.01 2.27 -0.69
CA TYR A 130 11.91 3.43 -0.58
C TYR A 130 11.24 4.73 -1.00
N LEU A 131 11.76 5.84 -0.45
CA LEU A 131 11.32 7.19 -0.78
C LEU A 131 12.19 7.78 -1.90
N PHE A 132 11.57 8.26 -2.98
CA PHE A 132 12.27 8.82 -4.14
C PHE A 132 11.54 10.04 -4.72
N ASN A 133 12.26 11.16 -4.80
CA ASN A 133 11.83 12.37 -5.49
C ASN A 133 12.78 12.64 -6.67
N GLU A 134 12.31 12.42 -7.90
CA GLU A 134 13.10 12.63 -9.14
C GLU A 134 13.68 14.05 -9.29
N ASN A 135 13.03 15.06 -8.70
CA ASN A 135 13.41 16.47 -8.80
C ASN A 135 14.23 16.97 -7.58
N GLY A 136 14.69 16.08 -6.70
CA GLY A 136 15.40 16.43 -5.48
C GLY A 136 16.41 15.39 -5.01
N THR A 137 17.09 15.69 -3.90
CA THR A 137 18.00 14.75 -3.21
C THR A 137 17.38 14.15 -1.95
N SER A 138 16.17 14.56 -1.60
CA SER A 138 15.43 14.16 -0.41
C SER A 138 13.92 14.26 -0.62
N VAL A 139 13.20 13.52 0.22
CA VAL A 139 11.74 13.50 0.31
C VAL A 139 11.33 14.12 1.65
N ILE A 140 10.29 14.97 1.62
CA ILE A 140 9.78 15.66 2.81
C ILE A 140 8.76 14.79 3.53
N LEU A 141 8.94 14.64 4.85
CA LEU A 141 7.99 14.01 5.75
C LEU A 141 7.34 15.09 6.62
N THR A 142 6.02 15.07 6.70
CA THR A 142 5.21 16.08 7.40
C THR A 142 4.52 15.50 8.64
N THR A 143 4.13 16.33 9.61
CA THR A 143 3.44 15.87 10.84
C THR A 143 1.97 15.48 10.64
N ALA A 144 1.35 15.87 9.52
CA ALA A 144 0.00 15.51 9.10
C ALA A 144 -0.07 15.52 7.56
N PRO A 145 -1.06 14.87 6.90
CA PRO A 145 -1.21 14.88 5.44
C PRO A 145 -1.07 16.29 4.82
N GLY A 146 -0.01 16.50 4.05
CA GLY A 146 0.34 17.78 3.41
C GLY A 146 0.60 18.97 4.33
N ASN A 147 0.72 18.79 5.66
CA ASN A 147 0.60 19.88 6.62
C ASN A 147 1.50 19.75 7.87
N GLY A 148 1.84 20.91 8.44
CA GLY A 148 2.53 21.04 9.73
C GLY A 148 4.04 21.12 9.62
N ALA A 149 4.75 20.62 10.65
CA ALA A 149 6.21 20.65 10.67
C ALA A 149 6.79 19.61 9.69
N ALA A 150 7.94 19.95 9.09
CA ALA A 150 8.59 19.14 8.07
C ALA A 150 9.98 18.67 8.52
N THR A 151 10.28 17.40 8.25
CA THR A 151 11.62 16.82 8.24
C THR A 151 11.91 16.26 6.84
N SER A 152 13.11 15.75 6.59
CA SER A 152 13.45 15.17 5.29
C SER A 152 14.33 13.92 5.40
N LEU A 153 13.97 12.87 4.67
CA LEU A 153 14.83 11.70 4.46
C LEU A 153 15.54 11.84 3.10
N PRO A 154 16.81 11.40 2.96
CA PRO A 154 17.47 11.26 1.66
C PRO A 154 16.65 10.45 0.65
N ASN A 155 16.87 10.69 -0.64
CA ASN A 155 16.36 9.78 -1.67
C ASN A 155 16.94 8.36 -1.46
N VAL A 156 16.13 7.35 -1.80
CA VAL A 156 16.39 5.92 -1.59
C VAL A 156 16.50 5.52 -0.10
N SER A 157 15.98 6.33 0.84
CA SER A 157 15.82 5.89 2.23
C SER A 157 14.73 4.81 2.35
N PRO A 158 15.02 3.67 3.01
CA PRO A 158 14.05 2.60 3.22
C PRO A 158 13.07 2.94 4.34
N VAL A 159 11.78 2.66 4.11
CA VAL A 159 10.68 2.90 5.04
C VAL A 159 9.68 1.74 5.05
N THR A 160 8.92 1.60 6.14
CA THR A 160 7.72 0.76 6.24
C THR A 160 6.45 1.63 6.17
N ILE A 161 5.33 1.02 5.75
CA ILE A 161 4.02 1.69 5.70
C ILE A 161 3.28 1.48 7.03
N LEU A 162 2.73 2.55 7.61
CA LEU A 162 1.97 2.52 8.87
C LEU A 162 0.47 2.78 8.68
N ASP A 163 0.11 3.78 7.87
CA ASP A 163 -1.29 4.20 7.62
C ASP A 163 -1.39 4.90 6.25
N PRO A 164 -1.81 4.21 5.18
CA PRO A 164 -2.19 4.82 3.92
C PRO A 164 -3.65 5.28 4.00
N THR A 165 -3.89 6.43 4.63
CA THR A 165 -5.25 6.95 4.91
C THR A 165 -6.06 7.20 3.64
N ASP A 166 -5.40 7.50 2.52
CA ASP A 166 -5.97 7.51 1.18
C ASP A 166 -4.89 7.16 0.12
N GLU A 167 -5.23 7.25 -1.17
CA GLU A 167 -4.31 7.03 -2.28
C GLU A 167 -3.23 8.12 -2.41
N ASN A 168 -3.31 9.23 -1.65
CA ASN A 168 -2.47 10.43 -1.82
C ASN A 168 -1.42 10.60 -0.71
N TRP A 169 -1.75 10.28 0.55
CA TRP A 169 -0.92 10.54 1.72
C TRP A 169 -0.79 9.33 2.63
N TRP A 170 0.44 8.83 2.77
CA TRP A 170 0.75 7.67 3.59
C TRP A 170 1.66 8.06 4.77
N GLN A 171 1.35 7.54 5.94
CA GLN A 171 2.26 7.57 7.08
C GLN A 171 3.28 6.45 6.94
N VAL A 172 4.56 6.79 7.05
CA VAL A 172 5.70 5.88 6.94
C VAL A 172 6.67 6.05 8.11
N GLN A 173 7.44 5.01 8.42
CA GLN A 173 8.53 5.03 9.40
C GLN A 173 9.83 4.57 8.73
N ALA A 174 10.93 5.28 8.97
CA ALA A 174 12.24 4.87 8.47
C ALA A 174 12.70 3.53 9.10
N VAL A 175 13.37 2.68 8.32
CA VAL A 175 13.87 1.38 8.84
C VAL A 175 15.08 1.57 9.77
N GLU A 176 15.97 2.50 9.44
CA GLU A 176 17.22 2.74 10.20
C GLU A 176 17.09 3.75 11.35
N GLN A 177 15.94 4.42 11.48
CA GLN A 177 15.74 5.55 12.39
C GLN A 177 14.31 5.54 12.92
N ASP A 178 14.09 5.85 14.20
CA ASP A 178 12.74 6.01 14.76
C ASP A 178 12.14 7.37 14.35
N LEU A 179 11.93 7.53 13.04
CA LEU A 179 11.43 8.73 12.39
C LEU A 179 10.18 8.38 11.58
N THR A 180 9.04 8.82 12.09
CA THR A 180 7.72 8.64 11.48
C THR A 180 7.18 9.95 10.91
N GLY A 181 6.54 9.92 9.75
CA GLY A 181 5.87 11.09 9.17
C GLY A 181 5.02 10.77 7.95
N TRP A 182 4.29 11.77 7.48
CA TRP A 182 3.40 11.71 6.32
C TRP A 182 4.11 12.15 5.05
N VAL A 183 4.03 11.32 4.02
CA VAL A 183 4.63 11.55 2.70
C VAL A 183 3.55 11.39 1.62
N ALA A 184 3.69 12.09 0.51
CA ALA A 184 2.83 11.85 -0.65
C ALA A 184 3.17 10.48 -1.26
N SER A 185 2.14 9.69 -1.56
CA SER A 185 2.26 8.33 -2.12
C SER A 185 3.09 8.28 -3.40
N GLU A 186 3.05 9.35 -4.20
CA GLU A 186 3.84 9.51 -5.43
C GLU A 186 5.36 9.40 -5.21
N PHE A 187 5.87 9.67 -4.00
CA PHE A 187 7.28 9.50 -3.64
C PHE A 187 7.62 8.13 -3.07
N VAL A 188 6.63 7.27 -2.79
CA VAL A 188 6.86 5.90 -2.31
C VAL A 188 6.98 4.96 -3.50
N LYS A 189 7.95 4.03 -3.49
CA LYS A 189 8.30 3.17 -4.63
C LYS A 189 8.59 1.73 -4.21
N GLU A 190 8.26 0.79 -5.10
CA GLU A 190 8.50 -0.64 -4.93
C GLU A 190 9.98 -0.94 -4.68
N SER A 191 10.30 -1.60 -3.57
CA SER A 191 11.65 -2.13 -3.36
C SER A 191 11.95 -3.28 -4.35
N PRO A 192 13.16 -3.31 -4.97
CA PRO A 192 13.64 -4.49 -5.68
C PRO A 192 13.93 -5.65 -4.72
N GLU A 193 14.26 -5.35 -3.46
CA GLU A 193 14.57 -6.35 -2.45
C GLU A 193 13.27 -6.88 -1.82
N PRO A 194 12.99 -8.20 -1.92
CA PRO A 194 11.74 -8.79 -1.43
C PRO A 194 11.76 -8.97 0.10
N GLU A 195 11.62 -7.87 0.84
CA GLU A 195 11.40 -7.90 2.28
C GLU A 195 9.98 -8.38 2.62
N PHE A 196 9.87 -9.56 3.23
CA PHE A 196 8.60 -10.11 3.71
C PHE A 196 8.33 -9.75 5.17
N LEU A 197 7.06 -9.78 5.59
CA LEU A 197 6.68 -9.48 6.98
C LEU A 197 7.47 -10.34 8.00
N LEU A 198 7.64 -11.63 7.70
CA LEU A 198 8.31 -12.64 8.55
C LEU A 198 9.83 -12.47 8.69
N ASN A 199 10.47 -11.50 8.03
CA ASN A 199 11.92 -11.28 8.17
C ASN A 199 12.24 -10.59 9.51
N GLN A 200 12.21 -11.36 10.61
CA GLN A 200 12.90 -11.07 11.88
C GLN A 200 13.91 -12.19 12.24
N GLN A 201 14.29 -13.03 11.26
CA GLN A 201 15.35 -14.03 11.42
C GLN A 201 16.42 -13.87 10.34
N HIS A 202 17.26 -12.85 10.53
CA HIS A 202 18.71 -12.95 10.32
C HIS A 202 19.40 -11.98 11.29
N ASP A 203 19.15 -12.15 12.58
CA ASP A 203 20.13 -11.79 13.60
C ASP A 203 21.37 -12.66 13.32
N HIS A 204 22.36 -12.09 12.65
CA HIS A 204 23.67 -12.70 12.51
C HIS A 204 24.40 -12.58 13.84
N GLU A 205 24.33 -13.62 14.66
CA GLU A 205 25.25 -13.82 15.78
C GLU A 205 26.68 -13.98 15.22
N GLU A 206 27.55 -12.99 15.47
CA GLU A 206 29.01 -13.02 15.18
C GLU A 206 29.80 -13.77 16.27
#